data_AF-A0A6B7GNG1-F1
#
_entry.id   AF-A0A6B7GNG1-F1
#
_cell.length_a   1.000
_cell.length_b   1.000
_cell.length_c   1.000
_cell.angle_alpha   90.00
_cell.angle_beta   90.00
_cell.angle_gamma   90.00
#
_symmetry.space_group_name_H-M   'P 1'
#
loop_
_entity.id
_entity.type
_entity.pdbx_description
1 polymer ?
#
loop_
_entity_poly.entity_id
_entity_poly.type
_entity_poly.pdbx_seq_one_letter_code
_entity_poly.pdbx_strand_id
1 'polypeptide(L)'
;KPLYEQGFILIPHLATLGWGVGPAGEITNIYPYFVVGVLHLISSAVLGFGGIYHSLIGPDTLEESFPFFGYDWRDKNKMTTILGIHLILLGLGSFLLVIKAMFVGGLYDTSAPG
;
A
#
# COMPACT_ATOMS: atom_id res chain seq x y z
N LYS A 1 -18.98 13.39 16.12
CA LYS A 1 -17.94 14.44 16.15
C LYS A 1 -17.20 14.42 14.82
N PRO A 2 -16.75 15.57 14.29
CA PRO A 2 -15.88 15.60 13.13
C PRO A 2 -14.60 14.78 13.35
N LEU A 3 -14.03 14.19 12.30
CA LEU A 3 -12.82 13.36 12.41
C LEU A 3 -11.59 14.17 12.89
N TYR A 4 -11.48 15.43 12.47
CA TYR A 4 -10.36 16.30 12.84
C TYR A 4 -10.33 16.68 14.32
N GLU A 5 -11.47 16.57 15.04
CA GLU A 5 -11.52 16.81 16.49
C GLU A 5 -11.13 15.58 17.32
N GLN A 6 -10.92 14.43 16.67
CA GLN A 6 -10.70 13.14 17.34
C GLN A 6 -9.24 12.65 17.23
N GLY A 7 -8.35 13.46 16.63
CA GLY A 7 -6.94 13.10 16.45
C GLY A 7 -6.71 11.99 15.42
N PHE A 8 -7.68 11.71 14.55
CA PHE A 8 -7.52 10.71 13.50
C PHE A 8 -6.68 11.24 12.35
N ILE A 9 -5.64 10.48 11.99
CA ILE A 9 -4.80 10.76 10.81
C ILE A 9 -5.01 9.75 9.68
N LEU A 10 -5.37 8.50 9.99
CA LEU A 10 -5.52 7.44 8.97
C LEU A 10 -6.92 7.39 8.36
N ILE A 11 -7.96 7.49 9.18
CA ILE A 11 -9.36 7.46 8.71
C ILE A 11 -9.64 8.55 7.67
N PRO A 12 -9.15 9.81 7.82
CA PRO A 12 -9.29 10.82 6.78
C PRO A 12 -8.74 10.38 5.40
N HIS A 13 -7.62 9.66 5.34
CA HIS A 13 -7.08 9.15 4.06
C HIS A 13 -8.01 8.12 3.41
N LEU A 14 -8.64 7.26 4.21
CA LEU A 14 -9.61 6.27 3.71
C LEU A 14 -10.91 6.94 3.23
N ALA A 15 -11.37 7.96 3.96
CA ALA A 15 -12.51 8.77 3.56
C ALA A 15 -12.23 9.54 2.25
N THR A 16 -11.02 10.09 2.05
CA THR A 16 -10.63 10.73 0.78
C THR A 16 -10.72 9.76 -0.40
N LEU A 17 -10.40 8.49 -0.19
CA LEU A 17 -10.57 7.43 -1.19
C LEU A 17 -12.04 7.03 -1.43
N GLY A 18 -13.01 7.71 -0.82
CA GLY A 18 -14.44 7.46 -1.00
C GLY A 18 -14.96 6.27 -0.22
N TRP A 19 -14.20 5.71 0.74
CA TRP A 19 -14.67 4.60 1.56
C TRP A 19 -15.43 5.10 2.78
N GLY A 20 -16.64 4.57 2.98
CA GLY A 20 -17.41 4.79 4.21
C GLY A 20 -17.92 6.22 4.42
N VAL A 21 -17.79 7.08 3.42
CA VAL A 21 -18.15 8.49 3.45
C VAL A 21 -19.27 8.79 2.46
N GLY A 22 -20.21 9.65 2.86
CA GLY A 22 -21.33 10.12 2.06
C GLY A 22 -21.26 11.62 1.75
N PRO A 23 -22.40 12.25 1.42
CA PRO A 23 -22.48 13.69 1.17
C PRO A 23 -21.91 14.52 2.32
N ALA A 24 -21.31 15.66 1.99
CA ALA A 24 -20.67 16.59 2.94
C ALA A 24 -19.60 15.98 3.87
N GLY A 25 -19.07 14.79 3.54
CA GLY A 25 -18.03 14.14 4.34
C GLY A 25 -18.56 13.37 5.55
N GLU A 26 -19.88 13.13 5.62
CA GLU A 26 -20.47 12.34 6.71
C GLU A 26 -20.03 10.87 6.63
N ILE A 27 -19.66 10.30 7.78
CA ILE A 27 -19.27 8.89 7.86
C ILE A 27 -20.53 8.03 7.96
N THR A 28 -20.83 7.30 6.89
CA THR A 28 -22.05 6.48 6.75
C THR A 28 -21.80 5.01 7.02
N ASN A 29 -20.56 4.53 6.86
CA ASN A 29 -20.21 3.12 7.10
C ASN A 29 -18.76 2.97 7.56
N ILE A 30 -18.56 2.38 8.74
CA ILE A 30 -17.23 2.16 9.32
C ILE A 30 -16.60 0.82 8.94
N TYR A 31 -17.35 -0.11 8.35
CA TYR A 31 -16.87 -1.45 8.02
C TYR A 31 -15.65 -1.45 7.07
N PRO A 32 -15.60 -0.60 6.02
CA PRO A 32 -14.39 -0.46 5.21
C PRO A 32 -13.12 -0.13 5.99
N TYR A 33 -13.20 0.73 7.00
CA TYR A 33 -12.05 1.12 7.82
C TYR A 33 -11.55 -0.08 8.65
N PHE A 34 -12.48 -0.86 9.18
CA PHE A 34 -12.17 -2.10 9.88
C PHE A 34 -11.47 -3.12 8.96
N VAL A 35 -12.01 -3.34 7.75
CA VAL A 35 -11.43 -4.26 6.76
C VAL A 35 -10.01 -3.85 6.41
N VAL A 36 -9.78 -2.56 6.10
CA VAL A 36 -8.44 -2.06 5.80
C VAL A 36 -7.49 -2.30 6.98
N GLY A 37 -7.90 -2.00 8.21
CA GLY A 37 -7.10 -2.23 9.41
C GLY A 37 -6.70 -3.70 9.61
N VAL A 38 -7.67 -4.62 9.52
CA VAL A 38 -7.44 -6.06 9.71
C VAL A 38 -6.54 -6.63 8.62
N LEU A 39 -6.79 -6.27 7.35
CA LEU A 39 -5.96 -6.74 6.23
C LEU A 39 -4.50 -6.33 6.39
N HIS A 40 -4.24 -5.08 6.77
CA HIS A 40 -2.87 -4.61 6.99
C HIS A 40 -2.23 -5.28 8.21
N LEU A 41 -2.97 -5.46 9.30
CA LEU A 41 -2.46 -6.12 10.50
C LEU A 41 -2.04 -7.57 10.23
N ILE A 42 -2.88 -8.35 9.54
CA ILE A 42 -2.56 -9.74 9.20
C ILE A 42 -1.39 -9.80 8.20
N SER A 43 -1.39 -8.94 7.18
CA SER A 43 -0.30 -8.87 6.20
C SER A 43 1.04 -8.56 6.87
N SER A 44 1.05 -7.71 7.90
CA SER A 44 2.27 -7.36 8.65
C SER A 44 2.92 -8.57 9.34
N ALA A 45 2.11 -9.53 9.80
CA ALA A 45 2.62 -10.76 10.41
C ALA A 45 3.37 -11.64 9.38
N VAL A 46 2.84 -11.73 8.15
CA VAL A 46 3.49 -12.48 7.06
C VAL A 46 4.81 -11.83 6.65
N LEU A 47 4.83 -10.50 6.53
CA LEU A 47 6.06 -9.74 6.24
C LEU A 47 7.09 -9.89 7.36
N GLY A 48 6.66 -9.80 8.63
CA GLY A 48 7.51 -9.97 9.80
C GLY A 48 8.14 -11.36 9.86
N PHE A 49 7.36 -12.41 9.55
CA PHE A 49 7.87 -13.78 9.48
C PHE A 49 8.97 -13.94 8.42
N GLY A 50 8.74 -13.45 7.20
CA GLY A 50 9.75 -13.47 6.14
C GLY A 50 11.01 -12.69 6.52
N GLY A 51 10.86 -11.52 7.14
CA GLY A 51 11.98 -10.69 7.61
C GLY A 51 12.84 -11.41 8.66
N ILE A 52 12.22 -12.03 9.67
CA ILE A 52 12.92 -12.80 10.71
C ILE A 52 13.67 -13.99 10.09
N TYR A 53 13.00 -14.75 9.23
CA TYR A 53 13.62 -15.90 8.56
C TYR A 53 14.86 -15.47 7.75
N HIS A 54 14.73 -14.48 6.88
CA HIS A 54 15.83 -14.02 6.02
C HIS A 54 16.94 -13.29 6.77
N SER A 55 16.70 -12.85 8.01
CA SER A 55 17.71 -12.16 8.83
C SER A 55 18.45 -13.09 9.79
N LEU A 56 17.87 -14.23 10.19
CA LEU A 56 18.42 -15.10 11.24
C LEU A 56 18.68 -16.55 10.81
N ILE A 57 17.99 -17.06 9.80
CA ILE A 57 17.98 -18.49 9.43
C ILE A 57 18.41 -18.69 7.97
N GLY A 58 18.01 -17.78 7.09
CA GLY A 58 18.36 -17.80 5.67
C GLY A 58 19.87 -17.66 5.43
N PRO A 59 20.33 -17.90 4.20
CA PRO A 59 21.74 -17.75 3.85
C PRO A 59 22.19 -16.28 3.94
N ASP A 60 23.42 -16.06 4.40
CA ASP A 60 24.02 -14.72 4.52
C ASP A 60 24.21 -14.02 3.16
N THR A 61 24.40 -14.81 2.10
CA THR A 61 24.63 -14.36 0.74
C THR A 61 23.78 -15.17 -0.25
N LEU A 62 23.41 -14.56 -1.38
CA LEU A 62 22.50 -15.18 -2.36
C LEU A 62 23.18 -15.46 -3.70
N GLU A 63 24.40 -14.96 -3.90
CA GLU A 63 25.12 -14.95 -5.18
C GLU A 63 25.37 -16.37 -5.72
N GLU A 64 25.71 -17.31 -4.83
CA GLU A 64 26.06 -18.68 -5.23
C GLU A 64 24.83 -19.58 -5.39
N SER A 65 23.91 -19.52 -4.41
CA SER A 65 22.76 -20.42 -4.36
C SER A 65 21.57 -19.91 -5.18
N PHE A 66 21.44 -18.59 -5.33
CA PHE A 66 20.26 -17.93 -5.92
C PHE A 66 20.67 -16.73 -6.80
N PRO A 67 21.35 -16.95 -7.95
CA PRO A 67 21.95 -15.88 -8.76
C PRO A 67 20.94 -14.86 -9.32
N PHE A 68 19.67 -15.22 -9.45
CA PHE A 68 18.61 -14.27 -9.80
C PHE A 68 18.40 -13.20 -8.71
N PHE A 69 18.52 -13.58 -7.43
CA PHE A 69 18.33 -12.68 -6.28
C PHE A 69 19.63 -12.06 -5.76
N GLY A 70 20.79 -12.72 -5.90
CA GLY A 70 22.09 -12.16 -5.54
C GLY A 70 22.50 -10.95 -6.40
N TYR A 71 23.31 -10.03 -5.87
CA TYR A 71 23.68 -8.81 -6.60
C TYR A 71 25.01 -8.21 -6.12
N ASP A 72 25.76 -7.62 -7.06
CA ASP A 72 26.90 -6.74 -6.75
C ASP A 72 26.48 -5.28 -7.00
N TRP A 73 26.76 -4.39 -6.05
CA TRP A 73 26.55 -2.94 -6.19
C TRP A 73 27.26 -2.32 -7.40
N ARG A 74 28.33 -2.98 -7.89
CA ARG A 74 29.09 -2.56 -9.08
C ARG A 74 28.46 -3.03 -10.39
N ASP A 75 27.57 -4.03 -10.34
CA ASP A 75 26.84 -4.49 -11.50
C ASP A 75 25.72 -3.50 -11.86
N LYS A 76 26.06 -2.59 -12.77
CA LYS A 76 25.14 -1.57 -13.28
C LYS A 76 23.88 -2.18 -13.89
N ASN A 77 23.99 -3.34 -14.55
CA ASN A 77 22.86 -3.97 -15.22
C ASN A 77 21.90 -4.61 -14.20
N LYS A 78 22.44 -5.26 -13.16
CA LYS A 78 21.60 -5.81 -12.08
C LYS A 78 20.90 -4.69 -11.30
N MET A 79 21.59 -3.58 -11.02
CA MET A 79 21.01 -2.42 -10.35
C MET A 79 19.85 -1.79 -11.15
N THR A 80 20.03 -1.58 -12.46
CA THR A 80 18.95 -1.02 -13.30
C THR A 80 17.81 -2.02 -13.52
N THR A 81 18.09 -3.33 -13.53
CA THR A 81 17.04 -4.36 -13.60
C THR A 81 16.16 -4.34 -12.36
N ILE A 82 16.76 -4.33 -11.17
CA ILE A 82 16.01 -4.24 -9.90
C ILE A 82 15.20 -2.94 -9.87
N LEU A 83 15.81 -1.80 -10.21
CA LEU A 83 15.10 -0.52 -10.30
C LEU A 83 13.91 -0.58 -11.28
N GLY A 84 14.12 -1.14 -12.47
CA GLY A 84 13.08 -1.26 -13.50
C GLY A 84 11.87 -2.07 -13.03
N ILE A 85 12.10 -3.19 -12.33
CA ILE A 85 11.02 -4.00 -11.74
C ILE A 85 10.22 -3.15 -10.74
N HIS A 86 10.89 -2.43 -9.83
CA HIS A 86 10.21 -1.59 -8.85
C HIS A 86 9.44 -0.43 -9.50
N LEU A 87 9.97 0.16 -10.57
CA LEU A 87 9.26 1.21 -11.32
C LEU A 87 7.97 0.68 -11.97
N ILE A 88 7.98 -0.54 -12.50
CA ILE A 88 6.77 -1.18 -13.02
C ILE A 88 5.74 -1.38 -11.90
N LEU A 89 6.17 -1.89 -10.73
CA LEU A 89 5.29 -2.07 -9.58
C LEU A 89 4.70 -0.74 -9.08
N LEU A 90 5.50 0.33 -9.04
CA LEU A 90 5.01 1.68 -8.73
C LEU A 90 4.00 2.18 -9.76
N GLY A 91 4.25 1.91 -11.04
CA GLY A 91 3.30 2.19 -12.13
C GLY A 91 1.95 1.49 -11.92
N LEU A 92 1.98 0.20 -11.58
CA LEU A 92 0.78 -0.55 -11.23
C LEU A 92 0.07 0.05 -10.02
N GLY A 93 0.81 0.45 -8.98
CA GLY A 93 0.26 1.14 -7.80
C GLY A 93 -0.46 2.45 -8.16
N SER A 94 0.09 3.24 -9.09
CA SER A 94 -0.58 4.45 -9.60
C SER A 94 -1.88 4.12 -10.33
N PHE A 95 -1.89 3.08 -11.16
CA PHE A 95 -3.11 2.64 -11.85
C PHE A 95 -4.20 2.11 -10.90
N LEU A 96 -3.84 1.56 -9.74
CA LEU A 96 -4.85 1.16 -8.73
C LEU A 96 -5.68 2.36 -8.25
N LEU A 97 -5.07 3.53 -8.08
CA LEU A 97 -5.80 4.76 -7.73
C LEU A 97 -6.73 5.20 -8.88
N VAL A 98 -6.25 5.13 -10.12
CA VAL A 98 -7.07 5.44 -11.32
C VAL A 98 -8.27 4.50 -11.39
N ILE A 99 -8.06 3.19 -11.17
CA ILE A 99 -9.13 2.20 -11.16
C ILE A 99 -10.14 2.50 -10.05
N LYS A 100 -9.66 2.84 -8.84
CA LYS A 100 -10.54 3.23 -7.73
C LYS A 100 -11.44 4.42 -8.10
N ALA A 101 -10.84 5.45 -8.70
CA ALA A 101 -11.54 6.68 -9.08
C ALA A 101 -12.54 6.47 -10.23
N MET A 102 -12.19 5.68 -11.24
CA MET A 102 -13.00 5.55 -12.46
C MET A 102 -14.02 4.42 -12.42
N PHE A 103 -13.71 3.30 -11.76
CA PHE A 103 -14.48 2.07 -11.88
C PHE A 103 -14.98 1.51 -10.54
N VAL A 104 -14.39 1.90 -9.41
CA VAL A 104 -14.73 1.34 -8.09
C VAL A 104 -15.23 2.43 -7.14
N GLY A 105 -16.39 2.99 -7.45
CA GLY A 105 -17.13 3.87 -6.54
C GLY A 105 -16.59 5.30 -6.38
N GLY A 106 -15.56 5.71 -7.11
CA GLY A 106 -15.12 7.10 -7.15
C GLY A 106 -14.20 7.52 -5.99
N LEU A 107 -14.00 8.83 -5.84
CA LEU A 107 -13.27 9.46 -4.74
C LEU A 107 -14.18 10.49 -4.06
N TYR A 108 -13.82 10.92 -2.86
CA TYR A 108 -14.51 12.06 -2.24
C TYR A 108 -14.10 13.36 -2.94
N ASP A 109 -15.09 14.10 -3.45
CA ASP A 109 -14.90 15.41 -4.08
C ASP A 109 -15.51 16.51 -3.20
N THR A 110 -14.65 17.38 -2.66
CA THR A 110 -15.06 18.50 -1.81
C THR A 110 -15.74 19.63 -2.58
N SER A 111 -15.65 19.64 -3.91
CA SER A 111 -16.18 20.66 -4.81
C SER A 111 -17.33 20.12 -5.68
N ALA A 112 -17.84 18.93 -5.37
CA ALA A 112 -18.98 18.36 -6.06
C ALA A 112 -20.18 19.32 -5.96
N PRO A 113 -20.93 19.59 -7.04
CA PRO A 113 -22.08 20.49 -6.99
C PRO A 113 -23.20 19.95 -6.08
N GLY A 114 -23.62 20.75 -5.10
CA GLY A 114 -24.66 20.41 -4.11
C GLY A 114 -24.14 20.50 -2.68
#